data_AF-A0A497KHI1-F1
#
_entry.id   AF-A0A497KHI1-F1
#
_cell.length_a   1.000
_cell.length_b   1.000
_cell.length_c   1.000
_cell.angle_alpha   90.00
_cell.angle_beta   90.00
_cell.angle_gamma   90.00
#
_symmetry.space_group_name_H-M   'P 1'
#
loop_
_entity.id
_entity.type
_entity.pdbx_description
1 polymer ?
#
loop_
_entity_poly.entity_id
_entity_poly.type
_entity_poly.pdbx_seq_one_letter_code
_entity_poly.pdbx_strand_id
1 'polypeptide(L)'
;METRTIQTPWAKLFTWEDLSTLAICLALDMLDLLVPFMSTPIYGDILDFSGIAFCVLFFNWIGAITILEIIPGLDIVPLYTISWLTWYLNASRNKQKRLMAELENWK
;
A
#
# COMPACT_ATOMS: atom_id res chain seq x y z
N MET A 1 -24.15 -30.61 -15.01
CA MET A 1 -23.46 -29.38 -15.47
C MET A 1 -22.54 -28.95 -14.35
N GLU A 2 -21.25 -29.24 -14.46
CA GLU A 2 -20.22 -28.71 -13.57
C GLU A 2 -20.10 -27.21 -13.84
N THR A 3 -20.60 -26.38 -12.92
CA THR A 3 -20.30 -24.95 -12.93
C THR A 3 -18.85 -24.79 -12.51
N ARG A 4 -17.93 -24.83 -13.49
CA ARG A 4 -16.54 -24.40 -13.32
C ARG A 4 -16.58 -22.89 -13.05
N THR A 5 -16.70 -22.52 -11.79
CA THR A 5 -16.45 -21.16 -11.34
C THR A 5 -14.99 -20.89 -11.63
N ILE A 6 -14.72 -20.12 -12.68
CA ILE A 6 -13.40 -19.59 -12.96
C ILE A 6 -13.09 -18.65 -11.79
N GLN A 7 -12.49 -19.20 -10.73
CA GLN A 7 -11.88 -18.42 -9.66
C GLN A 7 -10.72 -17.68 -10.30
N THR A 8 -11.02 -16.49 -10.82
CA THR A 8 -10.02 -15.72 -11.51
C THR A 8 -8.98 -15.24 -10.49
N PRO A 9 -7.67 -15.50 -10.70
CA PRO A 9 -6.63 -15.24 -9.69
C PRO A 9 -6.42 -13.75 -9.39
N TRP A 10 -7.01 -12.86 -10.20
CA TRP A 10 -7.01 -11.41 -10.02
C TRP A 10 -8.21 -10.85 -9.25
N ALA A 11 -9.28 -11.63 -9.06
CA ALA A 11 -10.49 -11.23 -8.35
C ALA A 11 -10.25 -11.51 -6.86
N LYS A 12 -9.22 -10.86 -6.35
CA LYS A 12 -8.95 -10.83 -4.92
C LYS A 12 -10.14 -10.13 -4.28
N LEU A 13 -10.74 -10.73 -3.26
CA LEU A 13 -11.66 -9.99 -2.39
C LEU A 13 -10.84 -8.86 -1.77
N PHE A 14 -11.16 -7.62 -2.13
CA PHE A 14 -10.63 -6.46 -1.41
C PHE A 14 -11.11 -6.58 0.02
N THR A 15 -10.19 -6.73 0.97
CA THR A 15 -10.59 -6.71 2.38
C THR A 15 -10.86 -5.28 2.80
N TRP A 16 -11.69 -5.09 3.84
CA TRP A 16 -11.90 -3.76 4.42
C TRP A 16 -10.59 -3.14 4.94
N GLU A 17 -9.66 -3.97 5.41
CA GLU A 17 -8.32 -3.56 5.82
C GLU A 17 -7.52 -3.03 4.62
N ASP A 18 -7.51 -3.74 3.50
CA ASP A 18 -6.86 -3.30 2.25
C ASP A 18 -7.47 -1.98 1.75
N LEU A 19 -8.79 -1.82 1.83
CA LEU A 19 -9.47 -0.58 1.43
C LEU A 19 -9.13 0.58 2.35
N SER A 20 -9.12 0.36 3.67
CA SER A 20 -8.82 1.40 4.66
C SER A 20 -7.37 1.89 4.54
N THR A 21 -6.42 0.98 4.34
CA THR A 21 -5.01 1.32 4.16
C THR A 21 -4.77 2.05 2.85
N LEU A 22 -5.44 1.65 1.76
CA LEU A 22 -5.40 2.37 0.49
C LEU A 22 -5.99 3.79 0.63
N ALA A 23 -7.13 3.92 1.31
CA ALA A 23 -7.77 5.21 1.52
C ALA A 23 -6.87 6.17 2.30
N ILE A 24 -6.15 5.67 3.31
CA ILE A 24 -5.17 6.47 4.07
C ILE A 24 -4.01 6.89 3.16
N CYS A 25 -3.41 5.96 2.41
CA CYS A 25 -2.30 6.30 1.49
C CYS A 25 -2.71 7.33 0.44
N LEU A 26 -3.89 7.16 -0.16
CA LEU A 26 -4.43 8.10 -1.13
C LEU A 26 -4.70 9.47 -0.48
N ALA A 27 -5.21 9.49 0.75
CA ALA A 27 -5.45 10.75 1.47
C ALA A 27 -4.14 11.50 1.76
N LEU A 28 -3.07 10.79 2.16
CA LEU A 28 -1.74 11.38 2.37
C LEU A 28 -1.22 12.01 1.07
N ASP A 29 -1.17 11.25 -0.03
CA ASP A 29 -0.71 11.76 -1.32
C ASP A 29 -1.55 12.97 -1.82
N MET A 30 -2.86 12.96 -1.55
CA MET A 30 -3.72 14.09 -1.92
C MET A 30 -3.50 15.32 -1.04
N LEU A 31 -3.16 15.15 0.23
CA LEU A 31 -2.83 16.27 1.12
C LEU A 31 -1.55 16.96 0.62
N ASP A 32 -0.54 16.19 0.25
CA ASP A 32 0.72 16.74 -0.28
C ASP A 32 0.51 17.48 -1.60
N LEU A 33 -0.32 16.94 -2.49
CA LEU A 33 -0.58 17.55 -3.80
C LEU A 33 -1.50 18.78 -3.74
N LEU A 34 -2.57 18.73 -2.94
CA LEU A 34 -3.67 19.71 -3.01
C LEU A 34 -3.59 20.81 -1.96
N VAL A 35 -2.82 20.60 -0.89
CA VAL A 35 -2.77 21.53 0.23
C VAL A 35 -1.46 22.30 0.17
N PRO A 36 -1.42 23.50 -0.47
CA PRO A 36 -0.21 24.32 -0.51
C PRO A 36 0.29 24.72 0.90
N PHE A 37 -0.55 24.62 1.93
CA PHE A 37 -0.12 24.77 3.32
C PHE A 37 0.82 23.65 3.80
N MET A 38 0.71 22.43 3.26
CA MET A 38 1.61 21.31 3.57
C MET A 38 3.00 21.48 2.93
N SER A 39 3.13 22.32 1.89
CA SER A 39 4.45 22.69 1.34
C SER A 39 5.29 23.60 2.26
N THR A 40 4.77 23.93 3.46
CA THR A 40 5.57 24.62 4.48
C THR A 40 6.45 23.61 5.22
N PRO A 41 7.74 23.92 5.45
CA PRO A 41 8.72 22.94 5.92
C PRO A 41 8.37 22.30 7.27
N ILE A 42 7.66 23.01 8.14
CA ILE A 42 7.30 22.45 9.45
C ILE A 42 6.15 21.44 9.34
N TYR A 43 5.14 21.72 8.53
CA TYR A 43 3.94 20.90 8.47
C TYR A 43 4.08 19.74 7.48
N GLY A 44 4.78 19.96 6.37
CA GLY A 44 5.17 18.92 5.41
C GLY A 44 6.01 17.83 6.09
N ASP A 45 7.11 18.22 6.75
CA ASP A 45 7.99 17.25 7.45
C ASP A 45 7.20 16.39 8.45
N ILE A 46 6.27 16.97 9.23
CA ILE A 46 5.45 16.21 10.18
C ILE A 46 4.57 15.19 9.45
N LEU A 47 3.93 15.60 8.35
CA LEU A 47 3.10 14.72 7.54
C LEU A 47 3.94 13.59 6.93
N ASP A 48 5.11 13.91 6.39
CA ASP A 48 6.05 12.95 5.81
C ASP A 48 6.53 11.93 6.83
N PHE A 49 6.99 12.38 8.00
CA PHE A 49 7.38 11.48 9.08
C PHE A 49 6.24 10.56 9.52
N SER A 50 5.01 11.10 9.58
CA SER A 50 3.83 10.31 9.96
C SER A 50 3.46 9.27 8.89
N GLY A 51 3.53 9.64 7.61
CA GLY A 51 3.27 8.77 6.48
C GLY A 51 4.32 7.67 6.36
N ILE A 52 5.60 8.02 6.51
CA ILE A 52 6.71 7.05 6.53
C ILE A 52 6.55 6.08 7.70
N ALA A 53 6.27 6.56 8.91
CA ALA A 53 6.06 5.69 10.06
C ALA A 53 4.89 4.73 9.83
N PHE A 54 3.77 5.22 9.28
CA PHE A 54 2.63 4.39 8.91
C PHE A 54 3.02 3.32 7.89
N CYS A 55 3.67 3.70 6.78
CA CYS A 55 4.09 2.78 5.73
C CYS A 55 5.09 1.73 6.22
N VAL A 56 6.06 2.10 7.05
CA VAL A 56 7.01 1.14 7.62
C VAL A 56 6.31 0.16 8.56
N LEU A 57 5.35 0.62 9.37
CA LEU A 57 4.61 -0.26 10.29
C LEU A 57 3.69 -1.24 9.56
N PHE A 58 2.99 -0.79 8.52
CA PHE A 58 2.01 -1.61 7.80
C PHE A 58 2.62 -2.42 6.65
N PHE A 59 3.63 -1.87 5.95
CA PHE A 59 4.21 -2.46 4.73
C PHE A 59 5.67 -2.89 4.89
N ASN A 60 6.27 -2.68 6.07
CA ASN A 60 7.63 -3.11 6.42
C ASN A 60 8.67 -2.56 5.41
N TRP A 61 9.57 -3.40 4.88
CA TRP A 61 10.59 -3.01 3.89
C TRP A 61 10.04 -2.30 2.64
N ILE A 62 8.80 -2.59 2.21
CA ILE A 62 8.21 -1.90 1.05
C ILE A 62 7.85 -0.46 1.42
N GLY A 63 7.41 -0.25 2.66
CA GLY A 63 7.13 1.08 3.19
C GLY A 63 8.37 1.95 3.34
N ALA A 64 9.56 1.37 3.48
CA ALA A 64 10.81 2.13 3.54
C ALA A 64 11.10 2.92 2.25
N ILE A 65 10.45 2.59 1.13
CA ILE A 65 10.58 3.32 -0.14
C ILE A 65 10.00 4.75 0.00
N THR A 66 9.03 4.96 0.89
CA THR A 66 8.46 6.30 1.12
C THR A 66 9.41 7.24 1.84
N ILE A 67 10.59 6.80 2.28
CA ILE A 67 11.65 7.70 2.79
C ILE A 67 12.08 8.70 1.71
N LEU A 68 11.87 8.38 0.43
CA LEU A 68 12.12 9.31 -0.68
C LEU A 68 11.24 10.56 -0.63
N GLU A 69 10.12 10.56 0.10
CA GLU A 69 9.29 11.75 0.33
C GLU A 69 10.03 12.83 1.13
N ILE A 70 11.07 12.49 1.89
CA ILE A 70 11.89 13.50 2.61
C ILE A 70 12.73 14.33 1.62
N ILE A 71 12.89 13.86 0.38
CA ILE A 71 13.69 14.55 -0.63
C ILE A 71 12.81 15.61 -1.30
N PRO A 72 13.09 16.92 -1.08
CA PRO A 72 12.25 17.98 -1.60
C PRO A 72 12.15 17.89 -3.12
N GLY A 73 10.92 17.90 -3.62
CA GLY A 73 10.60 17.83 -5.04
C GLY A 73 10.28 16.43 -5.56
N LEU A 74 10.38 15.38 -4.73
CA LEU A 74 9.77 14.07 -5.04
C LEU A 74 8.31 13.97 -4.58
N ASP A 75 7.85 14.91 -3.75
CA ASP A 75 6.51 15.01 -3.13
C ASP A 75 5.36 15.15 -4.16
N ILE A 76 5.68 15.33 -5.44
CA ILE A 76 4.70 15.35 -6.54
C ILE A 76 4.28 13.91 -6.91
N VAL A 77 5.12 12.94 -6.59
CA VAL A 77 4.87 11.52 -6.89
C VAL A 77 4.08 10.93 -5.73
N PRO A 78 2.97 10.20 -5.98
CA PRO A 78 2.18 9.60 -4.91
C PRO A 78 2.89 8.34 -4.36
N LEU A 79 4.00 8.49 -3.64
CA LEU A 79 4.83 7.35 -3.23
C LEU A 79 4.13 6.51 -2.16
N TYR A 80 3.22 7.07 -1.36
CA TYR A 80 2.43 6.30 -0.40
C TYR A 80 1.51 5.30 -1.13
N THR A 81 0.76 5.75 -2.15
CA THR A 81 -0.09 4.88 -2.97
C THR A 81 0.72 3.87 -3.78
N ILE A 82 1.87 4.26 -4.34
CA ILE A 82 2.75 3.33 -5.07
C ILE A 82 3.31 2.24 -4.14
N SER A 83 3.69 2.63 -2.92
CA SER A 83 4.20 1.69 -1.91
C SER A 83 3.10 0.73 -1.46
N TRP A 84 1.88 1.22 -1.26
CA TRP A 84 0.72 0.38 -0.98
C TRP A 84 0.46 -0.62 -2.11
N LEU A 85 0.49 -0.16 -3.38
CA LEU A 85 0.25 -1.03 -4.53
C LEU A 85 1.30 -2.14 -4.62
N THR A 86 2.57 -1.77 -4.45
CA THR A 86 3.69 -2.72 -4.42
C THR A 86 3.51 -3.77 -3.32
N TRP A 87 3.14 -3.33 -2.12
CA TRP A 87 2.87 -4.21 -0.99
C TRP A 87 1.68 -5.14 -1.27
N TYR A 88 0.57 -4.59 -1.77
CA TYR A 88 -0.66 -5.35 -2.02
C TYR A 88 -0.45 -6.47 -3.04
N LEU A 89 0.32 -6.20 -4.10
CA LEU A 89 0.71 -7.18 -5.11
C LEU A 89 1.61 -8.28 -4.52
N ASN A 90 2.59 -7.91 -3.70
CA ASN A 90 3.48 -8.88 -3.08
C ASN A 90 2.77 -9.75 -2.02
N ALA A 91 1.95 -9.13 -1.16
CA ALA A 91 1.13 -9.81 -0.16
C ALA A 91 0.16 -10.80 -0.82
N SER A 92 -0.38 -10.46 -1.99
CA SER A 92 -1.23 -11.36 -2.79
C SER A 92 -0.51 -12.65 -3.16
N ARG A 93 0.73 -12.52 -3.68
CA ARG A 93 1.55 -13.66 -4.10
C ARG A 93 1.88 -14.59 -2.93
N ASN A 94 2.17 -14.02 -1.76
CA ASN A 94 2.50 -14.81 -0.57
C ASN A 94 1.29 -15.55 0.01
N LYS A 95 0.09 -14.93 0.05
CA LYS A 95 -1.14 -15.61 0.48
C LYS A 95 -1.49 -16.80 -0.43
N GLN A 96 -1.37 -16.62 -1.75
CA GLN A 96 -1.61 -17.70 -2.73
C GLN A 96 -0.64 -18.88 -2.54
N LYS A 97 0.65 -18.61 -2.35
CA LYS A 97 1.65 -19.66 -2.09
C LYS A 97 1.34 -20.43 -0.81
N ARG A 98 0.91 -19.75 0.26
CA ARG A 98 0.54 -20.38 1.53
C ARG A 98 -0.70 -21.25 1.40
N LEU A 99 -1.75 -20.78 0.74
CA LEU A 99 -2.96 -21.55 0.46
C LEU A 99 -2.67 -22.80 -0.37
N MET A 100 -1.82 -22.70 -1.39
CA MET A 100 -1.40 -23.84 -2.21
C MET A 100 -0.60 -24.86 -1.39
N ALA A 101 0.32 -24.40 -0.54
CA ALA A 101 1.10 -25.27 0.35
C ALA A 101 0.23 -25.96 1.41
N GLU A 102 -0.78 -25.27 1.95
CA GLU A 102 -1.77 -25.89 2.83
C GLU A 102 -2.54 -26.98 2.06
N LEU A 103 -3.07 -26.68 0.87
CA LEU A 103 -3.80 -27.65 0.05
C LEU A 103 -2.98 -28.91 -0.30
N GLU A 104 -1.68 -28.74 -0.56
CA GLU A 104 -0.75 -29.86 -0.82
C GLU A 104 -0.55 -30.75 0.42
N ASN A 105 -0.55 -30.17 1.63
CA ASN A 105 -0.48 -30.93 2.89
C ASN A 105 -1.78 -31.68 3.24
N TRP A 106 -2.92 -31.32 2.66
CA TRP A 106 -4.21 -32.01 2.87
C TRP A 106 -4.44 -33.18 1.89
N LYS A 107 -3.51 -33.40 0.95
CA LYS A 107 -3.62 -34.41 -0.11
C LYS A 107 -2.83 -35.67 0.22
#